data_AF-A0A2S9FP78-F1
#
_entry.id   AF-A0A2S9FP78-F1
#
_cell.length_a   1.000
_cell.length_b   1.000
_cell.length_c   1.000
_cell.angle_alpha   90.00
_cell.angle_beta   90.00
_cell.angle_gamma   90.00
#
_symmetry.space_group_name_H-M   'P 1'
#
loop_
_entity.id
_entity.type
_entity.pdbx_description
1 polymer ?
#
loop_
_entity_poly.entity_id
_entity_poly.type
_entity_poly.pdbx_seq_one_letter_code
_entity_poly.pdbx_strand_id
1 'polypeptide(L)'
;AAIGASYGGSLGITSTSGPGISLKSEAIGLAVMTELPLIVVDVQRGGPSTGLPTKTEQADLLQVLFGRNGESPVAVIAPRSPSDCFNVAVEAARIAIKYHTPVVILSDGAIANGS
;
A
#
# COMPACT_ATOMS: atom_id res chain seq x y z
N ALA A 1 -14.79 0.54 0.57
CA ALA A 1 -14.84 1.99 0.27
C ALA A 1 -13.91 2.37 -0.88
N ALA A 2 -12.57 2.32 -0.72
CA ALA A 2 -11.63 2.74 -1.77
C ALA A 2 -11.82 2.02 -3.12
N ILE A 3 -12.06 0.70 -3.09
CA ILE A 3 -12.38 -0.09 -4.31
C ILE A 3 -13.68 0.40 -4.96
N GLY A 4 -14.72 0.68 -4.17
CA GLY A 4 -15.97 1.22 -4.70
C GLY A 4 -15.82 2.61 -5.31
N ALA A 5 -14.97 3.47 -4.73
CA ALA A 5 -14.62 4.76 -5.32
C ALA A 5 -13.86 4.58 -6.64
N SER A 6 -12.94 3.60 -6.70
CA SER A 6 -12.23 3.21 -7.92
C SER A 6 -13.16 2.76 -9.03
N TYR A 7 -14.09 1.87 -8.68
CA TYR A 7 -15.14 1.39 -9.59
C TYR A 7 -16.05 2.52 -10.07
N GLY A 8 -16.31 3.53 -9.23
CA GLY A 8 -17.07 4.73 -9.58
C GLY A 8 -16.30 5.76 -10.43
N GLY A 9 -15.07 5.46 -10.87
CA GLY A 9 -14.28 6.31 -11.75
C GLY A 9 -13.36 7.32 -11.04
N SER A 10 -13.30 7.31 -9.70
CA SER A 10 -12.32 8.10 -8.93
C SER A 10 -11.06 7.30 -8.67
N LEU A 11 -9.96 7.92 -8.24
CA LEU A 11 -8.82 7.16 -7.72
C LEU A 11 -9.10 6.70 -6.28
N GLY A 12 -9.14 5.39 -6.05
CA GLY A 12 -9.31 4.83 -4.70
C GLY A 12 -8.01 4.89 -3.90
N ILE A 13 -8.06 5.37 -2.66
CA ILE A 13 -6.89 5.45 -1.77
C ILE A 13 -7.26 4.97 -0.36
N THR A 14 -6.36 4.23 0.29
CA THR A 14 -6.46 3.89 1.72
C THR A 14 -5.08 3.84 2.35
N SER A 15 -4.98 4.10 3.65
CA SER A 15 -3.76 3.96 4.44
C SER A 15 -3.93 2.93 5.55
N THR A 16 -2.85 2.26 5.93
CA THR A 16 -2.81 1.22 6.94
C THR A 16 -1.37 0.96 7.41
N SER A 17 -1.19 -0.03 8.29
CA SER A 17 0.09 -0.70 8.60
C SER A 17 -0.06 -2.22 8.46
N GLY A 18 1.01 -3.00 8.68
CA GLY A 18 1.09 -4.47 8.60
C GLY A 18 -0.19 -5.26 8.95
N PRO A 19 -0.80 -5.11 10.16
CA PRO A 19 -2.01 -5.86 10.51
C PRO A 19 -3.19 -5.58 9.57
N GLY A 20 -3.34 -4.33 9.13
CA GLY A 20 -4.39 -3.98 8.19
C GLY A 20 -4.04 -4.35 6.75
N ILE A 21 -2.75 -4.51 6.38
CA ILE A 21 -2.38 -5.17 5.11
C ILE A 21 -2.86 -6.62 5.11
N SER A 22 -2.65 -7.35 6.22
CA SER A 22 -3.11 -8.75 6.33
C SER A 22 -4.63 -8.86 6.11
N LEU A 23 -5.41 -7.95 6.69
CA LEU A 23 -6.87 -7.92 6.51
C LEU A 23 -7.29 -7.44 5.12
N LYS A 24 -6.50 -6.59 4.47
CA LYS A 24 -6.81 -6.05 3.15
C LYS A 24 -6.35 -6.94 2.00
N SER A 25 -5.56 -7.99 2.24
CA SER A 25 -5.04 -8.88 1.18
C SER A 25 -6.12 -9.38 0.23
N GLU A 26 -7.27 -9.83 0.74
CA GLU A 26 -8.39 -10.30 -0.09
C GLU A 26 -8.96 -9.17 -0.97
N ALA A 27 -9.18 -7.99 -0.37
CA ALA A 27 -9.70 -6.83 -1.09
C ALA A 27 -8.70 -6.31 -2.15
N ILE A 28 -7.40 -6.34 -1.87
CA ILE A 28 -6.36 -6.01 -2.85
C ILE A 28 -6.37 -7.04 -3.98
N GLY A 29 -6.52 -8.33 -3.68
CA GLY A 29 -6.68 -9.38 -4.68
C GLY A 29 -7.89 -9.14 -5.60
N LEU A 30 -9.02 -8.70 -5.04
CA LEU A 30 -10.18 -8.28 -5.84
C LEU A 30 -9.83 -7.09 -6.75
N ALA A 31 -9.12 -6.08 -6.25
CA ALA A 31 -8.73 -4.92 -7.06
C ALA A 31 -7.75 -5.29 -8.18
N VAL A 32 -6.86 -6.27 -7.96
CA VAL A 32 -6.02 -6.84 -9.03
C VAL A 32 -6.89 -7.51 -10.09
N MET A 33 -7.79 -8.41 -9.68
CA MET A 33 -8.65 -9.15 -10.62
C MET A 33 -9.60 -8.24 -11.42
N THR A 34 -10.03 -7.13 -10.83
CA THR A 34 -10.97 -6.19 -11.46
C THR A 34 -10.27 -5.03 -12.18
N GLU A 35 -8.94 -5.05 -12.28
CA GLU A 35 -8.13 -4.03 -12.96
C GLU A 35 -8.44 -2.60 -12.45
N LEU A 36 -8.59 -2.47 -11.12
CA LEU A 36 -8.98 -1.21 -10.51
C LEU A 36 -7.77 -0.38 -10.05
N PRO A 37 -7.67 0.91 -10.43
CA PRO A 37 -6.64 1.79 -9.90
C PRO A 37 -6.87 2.03 -8.41
N LEU A 38 -5.94 1.55 -7.58
CA LEU A 38 -6.02 1.62 -6.13
C LEU A 38 -4.64 1.94 -5.55
N ILE A 39 -4.57 2.89 -4.62
CA ILE A 39 -3.37 3.12 -3.82
C ILE A 39 -3.61 2.62 -2.40
N VAL A 40 -2.69 1.78 -1.92
CA VAL A 40 -2.63 1.36 -0.52
C VAL A 40 -1.33 1.90 0.08
N VAL A 41 -1.43 2.79 1.05
CA VAL A 41 -0.27 3.28 1.80
C VAL A 41 -0.06 2.37 2.99
N ASP A 42 1.06 1.66 3.01
CA ASP A 42 1.52 0.88 4.14
C ASP A 42 2.60 1.65 4.90
N VAL A 43 2.23 2.19 6.06
CA VAL A 43 3.18 2.83 6.96
C VAL A 43 3.64 1.78 7.95
N GLN A 44 4.76 1.14 7.62
CA GLN A 44 5.29 0.02 8.38
C GLN A 44 5.65 0.42 9.81
N ARG A 45 5.35 -0.49 10.73
CA ARG A 45 5.64 -0.39 12.17
C ARG A 45 6.10 -1.74 12.68
N GLY A 46 6.66 -1.78 13.89
CA GLY A 46 7.16 -3.03 14.48
C GLY A 46 6.09 -4.12 14.54
N GLY A 47 6.40 -5.29 13.98
CA GLY A 47 5.57 -6.50 13.99
C GLY A 47 6.12 -7.59 14.94
N PRO A 48 5.62 -8.84 14.84
CA PRO A 48 4.39 -9.27 14.16
C PRO A 48 3.12 -9.00 14.99
N SER A 49 1.94 -9.22 14.40
CA SER A 49 0.63 -8.98 15.04
C SER A 49 0.51 -7.53 15.52
N THR A 50 0.08 -7.26 16.75
CA THR A 50 0.08 -5.90 17.32
C THR A 50 1.47 -5.28 17.30
N GLY A 51 2.50 -6.10 17.53
CA GLY A 51 3.91 -5.73 17.52
C GLY A 51 4.22 -4.53 18.42
N LEU A 52 4.95 -3.56 17.88
CA LEU A 52 5.33 -2.32 18.55
C LEU A 52 4.73 -1.14 17.77
N PRO A 53 3.49 -0.72 18.08
CA PRO A 53 2.75 0.28 17.31
C PRO A 53 3.47 1.61 17.06
N THR A 54 4.40 1.97 17.93
CA THR A 54 5.13 3.25 17.93
C THR A 54 6.59 3.11 17.52
N LYS A 55 7.05 1.90 17.17
CA LYS A 55 8.42 1.66 16.70
C LYS A 55 8.42 1.40 15.22
N THR A 56 9.46 1.91 14.57
CA THR A 56 9.68 1.74 13.14
C THR A 56 10.32 0.39 12.87
N GLU A 57 9.84 -0.28 11.84
CA GLU A 57 10.42 -1.49 11.26
C GLU A 57 10.08 -1.51 9.77
N GLN A 58 10.88 -2.19 8.94
CA GLN A 58 10.66 -2.34 7.50
C GLN A 58 10.52 -3.83 7.13
N ALA A 59 9.57 -4.53 7.79
CA ALA A 59 9.43 -5.98 7.70
C ALA A 59 8.26 -6.46 6.81
N ASP A 60 7.45 -5.54 6.26
CA ASP A 60 6.21 -5.91 5.56
C ASP A 60 6.42 -6.20 4.07
N LEU A 61 7.63 -5.99 3.52
CA LEU A 61 7.90 -6.12 2.08
C LEU A 61 7.43 -7.45 1.48
N LEU A 62 7.75 -8.58 2.11
CA LEU A 62 7.36 -9.90 1.60
C LEU A 62 5.85 -10.14 1.71
N GLN A 63 5.20 -9.62 2.75
CA GLN A 63 3.75 -9.68 2.89
C GLN A 63 3.06 -8.83 1.81
N VAL A 64 3.62 -7.66 1.51
CA VAL A 64 3.11 -6.80 0.44
C VAL A 64 3.33 -7.42 -0.94
N LEU A 65 4.44 -8.12 -1.19
CA LEU A 65 4.70 -8.76 -2.48
C LEU A 65 3.89 -10.05 -2.67
N PHE A 66 3.78 -10.88 -1.62
CA PHE A 66 3.34 -12.27 -1.74
C PHE A 66 2.23 -12.69 -0.76
N GLY A 67 1.75 -11.80 0.09
CA GLY A 67 0.75 -12.11 1.13
C GLY A 67 -0.69 -12.27 0.62
N ARG A 68 -0.90 -12.34 -0.69
CA ARG A 68 -2.21 -12.55 -1.34
C ARG A 68 -2.25 -13.95 -1.95
N ASN A 69 -3.46 -14.51 -2.06
CA ASN A 69 -3.65 -15.82 -2.67
C ASN A 69 -3.50 -15.77 -4.20
N GLY A 70 -3.03 -16.87 -4.80
CA GLY A 70 -2.83 -16.99 -6.24
C GLY A 70 -1.78 -16.03 -6.80
N GLU A 71 -1.75 -15.89 -8.12
CA GLU A 71 -0.88 -14.94 -8.81
C GLU A 71 -1.54 -13.56 -8.87
N SER A 72 -1.27 -12.74 -7.85
CA SER A 72 -1.85 -11.39 -7.72
C SER A 72 -0.77 -10.32 -7.52
N PRO A 73 -0.01 -10.00 -8.60
CA PRO A 73 1.06 -9.03 -8.54
C PRO A 73 0.51 -7.62 -8.29
N VAL A 74 1.27 -6.83 -7.54
CA VAL A 74 1.02 -5.40 -7.32
C VAL A 74 2.32 -4.64 -7.48
N ALA A 75 2.25 -3.40 -7.95
CA ALA A 75 3.42 -2.53 -7.96
C ALA A 75 3.70 -2.05 -6.53
N VAL A 76 4.98 -1.99 -6.15
CA VAL A 76 5.42 -1.52 -4.83
C VAL A 76 6.46 -0.44 -5.02
N ILE A 77 6.24 0.72 -4.40
CA ILE A 77 7.22 1.82 -4.39
C ILE A 77 7.43 2.30 -2.96
N ALA A 78 8.64 2.69 -2.61
CA ALA A 78 8.99 3.12 -1.26
C ALA A 78 9.63 4.52 -1.29
N PRO A 79 9.16 5.47 -0.46
CA PRO A 79 9.88 6.73 -0.26
C PRO A 79 11.18 6.48 0.50
N ARG A 80 12.20 7.29 0.19
CA ARG A 80 13.48 7.27 0.92
C ARG A 80 13.49 8.25 2.10
N SER A 81 12.73 9.33 2.01
CA SER A 81 12.70 10.41 3.01
C SER A 81 11.33 11.09 3.06
N PRO A 82 11.02 11.87 4.11
CA PRO A 82 9.76 12.62 4.20
C PRO A 82 9.51 13.54 3.00
N SER A 83 10.57 14.17 2.45
CA SER A 83 10.47 15.02 1.26
C SER A 83 10.13 14.24 -0.02
N ASP A 84 10.48 12.96 -0.09
CA ASP A 84 10.22 12.12 -1.27
C ASP A 84 8.77 11.64 -1.34
N CYS A 85 8.07 11.60 -0.20
CA CYS A 85 6.69 11.08 -0.10
C CYS A 85 5.73 11.73 -1.09
N PHE A 86 5.84 13.03 -1.34
CA PHE A 86 4.98 13.72 -2.30
C PHE A 86 5.18 13.20 -3.72
N ASN A 87 6.44 13.13 -4.16
CA ASN A 87 6.78 12.66 -5.51
C ASN A 87 6.40 11.19 -5.70
N VAL A 88 6.64 10.37 -4.66
CA VAL A 88 6.26 8.96 -4.63
C VAL A 88 4.75 8.80 -4.73
N ALA A 89 3.96 9.59 -4.01
CA ALA A 89 2.50 9.54 -4.11
C ALA A 89 1.98 9.90 -5.51
N VAL A 90 2.57 10.92 -6.15
CA VAL A 90 2.26 11.29 -7.53
C VAL A 90 2.62 10.15 -8.49
N GLU A 91 3.77 9.52 -8.31
CA GLU A 91 4.19 8.41 -9.16
C GLU A 91 3.33 7.16 -8.94
N ALA A 92 2.93 6.84 -7.71
CA ALA A 92 1.95 5.78 -7.43
C ALA A 92 0.63 6.03 -8.16
N ALA A 93 0.13 7.27 -8.14
CA ALA A 93 -1.10 7.62 -8.85
C ALA A 93 -0.94 7.44 -10.37
N ARG A 94 0.19 7.84 -10.95
CA ARG A 94 0.48 7.62 -12.37
C ARG A 94 0.53 6.14 -12.71
N ILE A 95 1.23 5.32 -11.92
CA ILE A 95 1.32 3.87 -12.14
C ILE A 95 -0.08 3.25 -12.03
N ALA A 96 -0.83 3.55 -10.96
CA ALA A 96 -2.14 2.97 -10.72
C ALA A 96 -3.12 3.26 -11.85
N ILE A 97 -3.17 4.53 -12.29
CA ILE A 97 -4.09 4.97 -13.36
C ILE A 97 -3.63 4.46 -14.72
N LYS A 98 -2.33 4.51 -15.03
CA LYS A 98 -1.81 4.11 -16.35
C LYS A 98 -1.93 2.62 -16.60
N TYR A 99 -1.71 1.81 -15.57
CA TYR A 99 -1.68 0.35 -15.68
C TYR A 99 -2.91 -0.34 -15.08
N HIS A 100 -3.92 0.43 -14.65
CA HIS A 100 -5.17 -0.10 -14.10
C HIS A 100 -4.93 -1.19 -13.04
N THR A 101 -4.07 -0.87 -12.08
CA THR A 101 -3.57 -1.86 -11.11
C THR A 101 -3.42 -1.27 -9.71
N PRO A 102 -3.52 -2.08 -8.65
CA PRO A 102 -3.16 -1.65 -7.31
C PRO A 102 -1.67 -1.33 -7.17
N VAL A 103 -1.38 -0.24 -6.47
CA VAL A 103 -0.02 0.19 -6.11
C VAL A 103 0.07 0.32 -4.60
N VAL A 104 1.11 -0.27 -4.02
CA VAL A 104 1.44 -0.12 -2.60
C VAL A 104 2.56 0.89 -2.43
N ILE A 105 2.30 1.93 -1.64
CA ILE A 105 3.35 2.84 -1.17
C ILE A 105 3.84 2.28 0.17
N LEU A 106 5.05 1.75 0.17
CA LEU A 106 5.66 1.09 1.32
C LEU A 106 6.55 2.10 2.07
N SER A 107 5.93 2.84 3.00
CA SER A 107 6.61 3.79 3.90
C SER A 107 6.90 3.12 5.25
N ASP A 108 7.35 3.90 6.22
CA ASP A 108 7.64 3.43 7.57
C ASP A 108 7.37 4.52 8.61
N GLY A 109 7.31 4.12 9.89
CA GLY A 109 7.06 5.02 11.00
C GLY A 109 8.09 6.13 11.19
N ALA A 110 9.33 6.00 10.71
CA ALA A 110 10.32 7.08 10.81
C ALA A 110 10.00 8.17 9.78
N ILE A 111 9.84 7.77 8.51
CA ILE A 111 9.48 8.69 7.42
C ILE A 111 8.15 9.40 7.71
N ALA A 112 7.16 8.67 8.23
CA ALA A 112 5.85 9.24 8.55
C ALA A 112 5.89 10.29 9.69
N ASN A 113 6.83 10.16 10.63
CA ASN A 113 7.00 11.10 11.74
C ASN A 113 7.99 12.24 11.43
N GLY A 114 8.54 12.30 10.22
CA GLY A 114 9.46 13.34 9.79
C GLY A 114 10.88 13.22 10.35
N SER A 115 11.27 12.04 10.84
CA SER A 115 12.64 11.74 11.31
C SER A 115 13.57 11.32 10.18
#